data_AF-A0A849Y196-F1
#
_entry.id   AF-A0A849Y196-F1
#
_cell.length_a   1.000
_cell.length_b   1.000
_cell.length_c   1.000
_cell.angle_alpha   90.00
_cell.angle_beta   90.00
_cell.angle_gamma   90.00
#
_symmetry.space_group_name_H-M   'P 1'
#
loop_
_entity.id
_entity.type
_entity.pdbx_description
1 polymer ?
#
loop_
_entity_poly.entity_id
_entity_poly.type
_entity_poly.pdbx_seq_one_letter_code
_entity_poly.pdbx_strand_id
1 'polypeptide(L)'
;MRPRVFVNMAMSLDGKATSAAREPTEFMSREDRRRMFELRARADALIVGATTALDYDSMGIPDPALRAARLRRGQREHPLRVIVSGSLRLSPSAKVFRAPVA
;
A
#
# COMPACT_ATOMS: atom_id res chain seq x y z
N MET A 1 -18.59 16.77 -1.89
CA MET A 1 -17.12 16.86 -1.84
C MET A 1 -16.53 15.59 -2.47
N ARG A 2 -15.39 15.65 -3.18
CA ARG A 2 -14.73 14.47 -3.78
C ARG A 2 -13.31 14.33 -3.20
N PRO A 3 -12.83 13.11 -2.88
CA PRO A 3 -11.45 12.91 -2.43
C PRO A 3 -10.44 13.33 -3.51
N ARG A 4 -9.28 13.85 -3.08
CA ARG A 4 -8.12 14.01 -3.98
C ARG A 4 -7.48 12.64 -4.19
N VAL A 5 -7.35 12.22 -5.45
CA VAL A 5 -6.78 10.93 -5.82
C VAL A 5 -5.46 11.15 -6.56
N PHE A 6 -4.46 10.36 -6.22
CA PHE A 6 -3.19 10.29 -6.95
C PHE A 6 -2.71 8.83 -6.99
N VAL A 7 -1.85 8.52 -7.94
CA VAL A 7 -1.23 7.19 -8.10
C VAL A 7 0.25 7.30 -7.78
N ASN A 8 0.76 6.32 -7.04
CA ASN A 8 2.19 6.11 -6.83
C ASN A 8 2.55 4.71 -7.33
N MET A 9 3.47 4.62 -8.27
CA MET A 9 3.84 3.37 -8.94
C MET A 9 5.33 3.35 -9.23
N ALA A 10 5.97 2.22 -8.96
CA ALA A 10 7.30 1.91 -9.45
C ALA A 10 7.18 0.94 -10.63
N MET A 11 7.99 1.14 -11.66
CA MET A 11 8.00 0.30 -12.86
C MET A 11 9.41 0.16 -13.43
N SER A 12 9.64 -0.91 -14.18
CA SER A 12 10.84 -1.05 -15.02
C SER A 12 10.88 0.01 -16.14
N LEU A 13 12.03 0.13 -16.79
CA LEU A 13 12.22 1.09 -17.89
C LEU A 13 11.23 0.87 -19.05
N ASP A 14 10.87 -0.38 -19.33
CA ASP A 14 9.89 -0.75 -20.34
C ASP A 14 8.43 -0.70 -19.84
N GLY A 15 8.19 -0.09 -18.67
CA GLY A 15 6.85 0.21 -18.15
C GLY A 15 6.12 -0.97 -17.49
N LYS A 16 6.85 -1.95 -16.96
CA LYS A 16 6.25 -3.14 -16.31
C LYS A 16 6.28 -2.99 -14.79
N ALA A 17 5.18 -3.38 -14.15
CA ALA A 17 5.01 -3.32 -12.70
C ALA A 17 5.55 -4.57 -11.97
N THR A 18 5.61 -5.70 -12.68
CA THR A 18 5.99 -7.02 -12.16
C THR A 18 6.52 -7.88 -13.32
N SER A 19 7.15 -9.01 -12.99
CA SER A 19 7.62 -9.98 -13.97
C SER A 19 6.44 -10.73 -14.63
N ALA A 20 6.69 -11.36 -15.78
CA ALA A 20 5.68 -12.20 -16.45
C ALA A 20 5.22 -13.37 -15.56
N ALA A 21 6.12 -13.88 -14.71
CA ALA A 21 5.84 -14.91 -13.72
C ALA A 21 5.06 -14.40 -12.50
N ARG A 22 4.81 -13.07 -12.40
CA ARG A 22 4.13 -12.43 -11.27
C ARG A 22 4.84 -12.68 -9.93
N GLU A 23 6.15 -12.65 -9.96
CA GLU A 23 6.97 -12.81 -8.76
C GLU A 23 7.28 -11.43 -8.15
N PRO A 24 7.58 -11.36 -6.84
CA PRO A 24 8.08 -10.15 -6.22
C PRO A 24 9.32 -9.64 -6.97
N THR A 25 9.25 -8.42 -7.50
CA THR A 25 10.35 -7.81 -8.25
C THR A 25 11.14 -6.82 -7.39
N GLU A 26 12.47 -6.92 -7.40
CA GLU A 26 13.37 -6.13 -6.55
C GLU A 26 13.97 -4.88 -7.23
N PHE A 27 13.22 -4.20 -8.12
CA PHE A 27 13.74 -2.99 -8.77
C PHE A 27 13.53 -1.70 -7.94
N MET A 28 12.73 -1.73 -6.87
CA MET A 28 12.57 -0.57 -5.97
C MET A 28 13.81 -0.41 -5.08
N SER A 29 14.37 0.80 -5.03
CA SER A 29 15.45 1.12 -4.09
C SER A 29 14.94 1.28 -2.65
N ARG A 30 15.86 1.43 -1.70
CA ARG A 30 15.51 1.74 -0.31
C ARG A 30 14.85 3.11 -0.20
N GLU A 31 15.36 4.09 -0.94
CA GLU A 31 14.86 5.47 -0.98
C GLU A 31 13.45 5.52 -1.59
N ASP A 32 13.20 4.75 -2.64
CA ASP A 32 11.88 4.64 -3.26
C ASP A 32 10.85 4.02 -2.30
N ARG A 33 11.21 2.94 -1.60
CA ARG A 33 10.36 2.37 -0.53
C ARG A 33 10.09 3.37 0.58
N ARG A 34 11.11 4.11 1.04
CA ARG A 34 10.94 5.15 2.06
C ARG A 34 9.94 6.21 1.59
N ARG A 35 10.09 6.67 0.35
CA ARG A 35 9.19 7.67 -0.26
C ARG A 35 7.75 7.17 -0.34
N MET A 36 7.56 5.92 -0.74
CA MET A 36 6.24 5.28 -0.75
C MET A 36 5.60 5.30 0.65
N PHE A 37 6.35 4.96 1.71
CA PHE A 37 5.82 4.99 3.07
C PHE A 37 5.47 6.39 3.55
N GLU A 38 6.26 7.42 3.18
CA GLU A 38 5.91 8.82 3.46
C GLU A 38 4.60 9.24 2.78
N LEU A 39 4.38 8.82 1.52
CA LEU A 39 3.12 9.08 0.80
C LEU A 39 1.95 8.38 1.47
N ARG A 40 2.11 7.10 1.85
CA ARG A 40 1.09 6.36 2.63
C ARG A 40 0.78 7.06 3.95
N ALA A 41 1.81 7.60 4.62
CA ALA A 41 1.64 8.29 5.89
C ALA A 41 0.88 9.61 5.78
N ARG A 42 0.80 10.22 4.59
CA ARG A 42 0.04 11.45 4.34
C ARG A 42 -1.38 11.21 3.86
N ALA A 43 -1.65 10.05 3.27
CA ALA A 43 -2.96 9.71 2.73
C ALA A 43 -3.97 9.32 3.83
N ASP A 44 -5.26 9.58 3.59
CA ASP A 44 -6.33 9.10 4.48
C ASP A 44 -6.73 7.66 4.18
N ALA A 45 -6.62 7.25 2.91
CA ALA A 45 -6.91 5.91 2.43
C ALA A 45 -5.89 5.44 1.38
N LEU A 46 -5.69 4.13 1.29
CA LEU A 46 -4.91 3.45 0.27
C LEU A 46 -5.83 2.53 -0.53
N ILE A 47 -5.72 2.58 -1.86
CA ILE A 47 -6.54 1.79 -2.77
C ILE A 47 -5.64 0.86 -3.59
N VAL A 48 -5.98 -0.43 -3.63
CA VAL A 48 -5.32 -1.42 -4.49
C VAL A 48 -6.35 -2.40 -5.06
N GLY A 49 -5.99 -3.07 -6.16
CA GLY A 49 -6.76 -4.21 -6.67
C GLY A 49 -6.58 -5.46 -5.78
N ALA A 50 -7.58 -6.34 -5.79
CA ALA A 50 -7.59 -7.57 -5.01
C ALA A 50 -6.35 -8.44 -5.20
N THR A 51 -5.93 -8.70 -6.44
CA THR A 51 -4.73 -9.50 -6.73
C THR A 51 -3.49 -8.90 -6.08
N THR A 52 -3.31 -7.58 -6.16
CA THR A 52 -2.17 -6.91 -5.54
C THR A 52 -2.20 -7.02 -4.01
N ALA A 53 -3.38 -6.86 -3.40
CA ALA A 53 -3.56 -6.96 -1.95
C ALA A 53 -3.25 -8.35 -1.39
N LEU A 54 -3.57 -9.40 -2.16
CA LEU A 54 -3.38 -10.77 -1.73
C LEU A 54 -1.91 -11.19 -1.81
N ASP A 55 -1.25 -10.84 -2.92
CA ASP A 55 0.03 -11.44 -3.27
C ASP A 55 1.24 -10.62 -2.80
N TYR A 56 1.11 -9.28 -2.69
CA TYR A 56 2.30 -8.42 -2.57
C TYR A 56 2.30 -7.41 -1.41
N ASP A 57 1.15 -6.93 -0.92
CA ASP A 57 1.13 -5.72 -0.08
C ASP A 57 0.31 -5.86 1.21
N SER A 58 0.90 -5.48 2.34
CA SER A 58 0.18 -5.37 3.63
C SER A 58 -0.58 -4.05 3.78
N MET A 59 -0.32 -3.08 2.90
CA MET A 59 -0.87 -1.71 2.94
C MET A 59 -0.59 -0.98 4.26
N GLY A 60 0.49 -1.36 4.94
CA GLY A 60 0.93 -0.77 6.21
C GLY A 60 1.98 0.34 6.07
N ILE A 61 2.32 0.94 7.22
CA ILE A 61 3.43 1.88 7.39
C ILE A 61 4.39 1.24 8.41
N PRO A 62 5.50 0.63 7.99
CA PRO A 62 6.40 -0.08 8.90
C PRO A 62 7.17 0.86 9.83
N ASP A 63 7.43 2.09 9.38
CA ASP A 63 8.19 3.08 10.16
C ASP A 63 7.34 3.66 11.33
N PRO A 64 7.74 3.44 12.59
CA PRO A 64 7.04 3.97 13.76
C PRO A 64 7.02 5.49 13.83
N ALA A 65 8.04 6.18 13.29
CA ALA A 65 8.09 7.64 13.30
C ALA A 65 6.99 8.24 12.41
N LEU A 66 6.73 7.61 11.26
CA LEU A 66 5.65 8.00 10.35
C LEU A 66 4.27 7.75 10.97
N ARG A 67 4.10 6.64 11.69
CA ARG A 67 2.87 6.33 12.45
C ARG A 67 2.63 7.34 13.57
N ALA A 68 3.65 7.63 14.38
CA ALA A 68 3.57 8.65 15.42
C ALA A 68 3.24 10.04 14.84
N ALA A 69 3.77 10.37 13.66
CA ALA A 69 3.46 11.63 12.98
C ALA A 69 1.99 11.72 12.54
N ARG A 70 1.35 10.62 12.16
CA ARG A 70 -0.09 10.57 11.86
C ARG A 70 -0.93 10.82 13.11
N LEU A 71 -0.60 10.11 14.20
CA LEU A 71 -1.29 10.27 15.49
C LEU A 71 -1.22 11.72 15.99
N ARG A 72 -0.06 12.38 15.88
CA ARG A 72 0.09 13.81 16.23
C ARG A 72 -0.80 14.75 15.39
N ARG A 73 -1.22 14.34 14.20
CA ARG A 73 -2.17 15.09 13.35
C ARG A 73 -3.63 14.71 13.61
N GLY A 74 -3.93 13.88 14.61
CA GLY A 74 -5.27 13.39 14.89
C GLY A 74 -5.77 12.33 13.88
N GLN A 75 -4.87 11.75 13.08
CA GLN A 75 -5.20 10.66 12.16
C GLN A 75 -5.00 9.30 12.83
N ARG A 76 -5.68 8.26 12.30
CA ARG A 76 -5.40 6.86 12.66
C ARG A 76 -3.95 6.47 12.36
N GLU A 77 -3.38 5.55 13.14
CA GLU A 77 -1.98 5.15 13.01
C GLU A 77 -1.68 4.56 11.60
N HIS A 78 -2.66 3.87 11.01
CA HIS A 78 -2.67 3.48 9.59
C HIS A 78 -3.78 4.17 8.76
N PRO A 79 -3.58 4.40 7.45
CA PRO A 79 -4.64 4.84 6.54
C PRO A 79 -5.68 3.74 6.33
N LEU A 80 -6.90 4.13 5.93
CA LEU A 80 -7.95 3.19 5.56
C LEU A 80 -7.49 2.31 4.38
N ARG A 81 -7.64 1.00 4.51
CA ARG A 81 -7.33 0.06 3.42
C ARG A 81 -8.57 -0.17 2.57
N VAL A 82 -8.48 0.10 1.28
CA VAL A 82 -9.57 -0.08 0.31
C VAL A 82 -9.11 -1.08 -0.74
N ILE A 83 -9.79 -2.22 -0.80
CA ILE A 83 -9.50 -3.29 -1.76
C ILE A 83 -10.62 -3.32 -2.79
N VAL A 84 -10.27 -3.13 -4.06
CA VAL A 84 -11.23 -3.19 -5.17
C VAL A 84 -11.24 -4.61 -5.73
N SER A 85 -12.40 -5.27 -5.70
CA SER A 85 -12.58 -6.63 -6.20
C SER A 85 -13.91 -6.77 -6.93
N GLY A 86 -13.87 -7.32 -8.14
CA GLY A 86 -15.08 -7.67 -8.89
C GLY A 86 -15.68 -9.03 -8.50
N SER A 87 -14.89 -9.94 -7.91
CA SER A 87 -15.31 -11.32 -7.63
C SER A 87 -15.33 -11.68 -6.16
N LEU A 88 -14.89 -10.79 -5.27
CA LEU A 88 -14.76 -11.00 -3.82
C LEU A 88 -13.93 -12.25 -3.42
N ARG A 89 -13.09 -12.76 -4.32
CA ARG A 89 -12.14 -13.85 -4.02
C ARG A 89 -10.96 -13.31 -3.23
N LEU A 90 -11.17 -13.12 -1.93
CA LEU A 90 -10.18 -12.58 -1.00
C LEU A 90 -9.90 -13.63 0.06
N SER A 91 -8.65 -14.11 0.13
CA SER A 91 -8.25 -15.04 1.19
C SER A 91 -8.17 -14.29 2.52
N PRO A 92 -8.89 -14.69 3.58
CA PRO A 92 -8.78 -14.08 4.91
C PRO A 92 -7.37 -14.18 5.51
N SER A 93 -6.54 -15.13 5.03
CA SER A 93 -5.17 -15.31 5.47
C SER A 93 -4.17 -14.36 4.77
N ALA A 94 -4.61 -13.50 3.85
CA ALA A 94 -3.73 -12.56 3.17
C ALA A 94 -3.05 -11.57 4.14
N LYS A 95 -1.86 -11.09 3.77
CA LYS A 95 -1.06 -10.19 4.62
C LYS A 95 -1.83 -8.91 5.00
N VAL A 96 -2.61 -8.37 4.06
CA VAL A 96 -3.42 -7.15 4.25
C VAL A 96 -4.45 -7.27 5.39
N PHE A 97 -4.97 -8.47 5.67
CA PHE A 97 -5.96 -8.72 6.72
C PHE A 97 -5.32 -9.08 8.07
N ARG A 98 -4.06 -9.50 8.08
CA ARG A 98 -3.31 -9.83 9.30
C ARG A 98 -2.48 -8.68 9.86
N ALA A 99 -2.17 -7.68 9.03
CA ALA A 99 -1.40 -6.52 9.45
C ALA A 99 -2.20 -5.64 10.43
N PRO A 100 -1.59 -5.12 11.52
CA PRO A 100 -2.26 -4.29 12.53
C PRO A 100 -3.04 -3.12 11.89
N VAL A 101 -4.21 -2.80 12.43
CA VAL A 101 -5.16 -1.81 11.87
C VAL A 101 -5.38 -0.58 12.77
N ALA A 102 -4.56 -0.43 13.81
CA ALA A 102 -4.66 0.68 14.76
C ALA A 102 -4.44 2.04 14.07
#